data_AF-A0A349Z3I7-F1
#
_entry.id   AF-A0A349Z3I7-F1
#
_cell.length_a   1.000
_cell.length_b   1.000
_cell.length_c   1.000
_cell.angle_alpha   90.00
_cell.angle_beta   90.00
_cell.angle_gamma   90.00
#
_symmetry.space_group_name_H-M   'P 1'
#
loop_
_entity.id
_entity.type
_entity.pdbx_description
1 polymer ?
#
loop_
_entity_poly.entity_id
_entity_poly.type
_entity_poly.pdbx_seq_one_letter_code
_entity_poly.pdbx_strand_id
1 'polypeptide(L)' 'GVKGHEFGATTGRKRRTGWFDAVAMKRAVQINSITGFCLTKLDVLDGLETLQICVGYKDKDGNVKDVPPMAADGYDLV' A
#
# COMPACT_ATOMS: atom_id res chain seq x y z
N GLY A 1 -12.35 -6.51 2.00
CA GLY A 1 -13.39 -5.62 2.58
C GLY A 1 -14.12 -6.27 3.74
N VAL A 2 -14.82 -7.39 3.51
CA VAL A 2 -15.63 -8.08 4.54
C VAL A 2 -14.74 -8.61 5.68
N LYS A 3 -13.74 -9.44 5.36
CA LYS A 3 -12.84 -10.05 6.37
C LYS A 3 -12.12 -9.03 7.27
N GLY A 4 -11.62 -7.93 6.70
CA GLY A 4 -10.93 -6.87 7.46
C GLY A 4 -11.82 -5.75 8.02
N HIS A 5 -13.15 -5.85 7.81
CA HIS A 5 -14.14 -4.83 8.17
C HIS A 5 -13.77 -3.41 7.70
N GLU A 6 -13.42 -3.28 6.42
CA GLU A 6 -12.93 -2.03 5.83
C GLU A 6 -14.06 -1.07 5.44
N PHE A 7 -14.84 -0.66 6.44
CA PHE A 7 -15.98 0.25 6.33
C PHE A 7 -15.92 1.37 7.37
N GLY A 8 -16.40 2.56 7.01
CA GLY A 8 -16.53 3.68 7.92
C GLY A 8 -17.45 3.35 9.09
N ALA A 9 -17.00 3.57 10.33
CA ALA A 9 -17.76 3.20 11.53
C ALA A 9 -19.12 3.91 11.63
N THR A 10 -19.18 5.18 11.21
CA THR A 10 -20.40 6.00 11.27
C THR A 10 -21.19 5.98 9.97
N THR A 11 -20.50 6.04 8.83
CA THR A 11 -21.16 6.19 7.51
C THR A 11 -21.44 4.87 6.80
N GLY A 12 -20.82 3.78 7.24
CA GLY A 12 -20.84 2.50 6.52
C GLY A 12 -20.14 2.54 5.15
N ARG A 13 -19.51 3.67 4.76
CA ARG A 13 -18.86 3.81 3.46
C ARG A 13 -17.72 2.81 3.33
N LYS A 14 -17.73 2.02 2.26
CA LYS A 14 -16.67 1.06 1.92
C LYS A 14 -15.36 1.78 1.60
N ARG A 15 -14.25 1.36 2.23
CA ARG A 15 -12.91 1.87 1.93
C ARG A 15 -12.31 1.17 0.71
N ARG A 16 -11.47 1.90 -0.03
CA ARG A 16 -10.62 1.31 -1.07
C ARG A 16 -9.53 0.49 -0.37
N THR A 17 -9.28 -0.71 -0.87
CA THR A 17 -8.26 -1.62 -0.35
C THR A 17 -7.36 -2.06 -1.49
N GLY A 18 -6.08 -2.26 -1.20
CA GLY A 18 -5.08 -2.76 -2.14
C GLY A 18 -4.05 -3.63 -1.42
N TRP A 19 -3.06 -4.11 -2.16
CA TRP A 19 -1.92 -4.84 -1.61
C TRP A 19 -1.04 -3.94 -0.76
N PHE A 20 -0.16 -4.57 0.04
CA PHE A 20 0.83 -3.83 0.80
C PHE A 20 1.83 -3.15 -0.13
N ASP A 21 2.05 -1.86 0.10
CA ASP A 21 2.94 -1.02 -0.70
C ASP A 21 4.27 -0.78 0.03
N ALA A 22 5.30 -1.53 -0.35
CA ALA A 22 6.61 -1.41 0.25
C ALA A 22 7.37 -0.15 -0.23
N VAL A 23 7.05 0.38 -1.41
CA VAL A 23 7.66 1.61 -1.95
C VAL A 23 7.22 2.82 -1.13
N ALA A 24 5.91 2.94 -0.90
CA ALA A 24 5.34 3.96 -0.04
C ALA A 24 5.84 3.81 1.41
N MET A 25 5.91 2.57 1.92
CA MET A 25 6.41 2.33 3.28
C MET A 25 7.88 2.70 3.44
N LYS A 26 8.75 2.34 2.48
CA LYS A 26 10.17 2.73 2.48
C LYS A 26 10.33 4.25 2.55
N ARG A 27 9.50 5.00 1.82
CA ARG A 27 9.47 6.46 1.90
C ARG A 27 9.05 6.97 3.28
N ALA A 28 8.04 6.37 3.90
CA ALA A 28 7.61 6.73 5.25
C ALA A 28 8.72 6.46 6.29
N VAL A 29 9.47 5.37 6.16
CA VAL A 29 10.64 5.05 7.00
C VAL A 29 11.72 6.13 6.86
N GLN A 30 12.04 6.53 5.63
CA GLN A 30 13.04 7.57 5.34
C GLN A 30 12.66 8.94 5.90
N ILE A 31 11.38 9.34 5.77
CA ILE A 31 10.92 10.66 6.23
C ILE A 31 10.85 10.72 7.76
N ASN A 32 10.40 9.65 8.40
CA ASN A 32 10.09 9.66 9.83
C ASN A 32 11.16 8.99 10.70
N SER A 33 12.29 8.58 10.13
CA SER A 33 13.37 7.89 10.84
C SER A 33 12.89 6.67 11.65
N ILE A 34 12.01 5.86 11.03
CA ILE A 34 11.36 4.73 11.69
C ILE A 34 12.40 3.62 11.92
N THR A 35 12.63 3.25 13.18
CA THR A 35 13.52 2.14 13.56
C THR A 35 12.79 0.79 13.65
N GLY A 36 11.46 0.81 13.73
CA GLY A 36 10.59 -0.37 13.71
C GLY A 36 9.12 0.04 13.62
N PHE A 37 8.27 -0.85 13.13
CA PHE A 37 6.83 -0.60 13.02
C PHE A 37 6.03 -1.89 13.26
N CYS A 38 4.80 -1.72 13.74
CA CYS A 38 3.86 -2.82 13.94
C CYS A 38 3.07 -3.08 12.66
N LEU A 39 3.21 -4.27 12.09
CA LEU A 39 2.38 -4.72 10.98
C LEU A 39 1.07 -5.31 11.54
N THR A 40 -0.06 -4.68 11.22
CA THR A 40 -1.37 -5.03 11.78
C THR A 40 -2.24 -5.77 10.78
N LYS A 41 -3.27 -6.47 11.29
CA LYS A 41 -4.29 -7.17 10.49
C LYS A 41 -3.73 -8.25 9.53
N LEU A 42 -2.66 -8.92 9.94
CA LEU A 42 -2.08 -10.02 9.14
C LEU A 42 -3.06 -11.19 8.94
N ASP A 43 -3.91 -11.44 9.92
CA ASP A 43 -5.00 -12.42 9.87
C ASP A 43 -5.97 -12.21 8.70
N VAL A 44 -6.13 -10.96 8.24
CA VAL A 44 -6.98 -10.63 7.09
C VAL A 44 -6.44 -11.24 5.80
N LEU A 45 -5.13 -11.48 5.72
CA LEU A 45 -4.47 -12.06 4.55
C LEU A 45 -4.55 -13.60 4.52
N ASP A 46 -4.99 -14.24 5.60
CA ASP A 46 -5.09 -15.71 5.65
C ASP A 46 -6.03 -16.27 4.58
N GLY A 47 -5.69 -17.44 4.04
CA GLY A 47 -6.51 -18.14 3.03
C GLY A 47 -6.39 -17.58 1.62
N LEU A 48 -5.55 -16.57 1.40
CA LEU A 48 -5.12 -16.17 0.06
C LEU A 48 -4.09 -17.17 -0.46
N GLU A 49 -4.32 -17.75 -1.64
CA GLU A 49 -3.36 -18.65 -2.28
C GLU A 49 -2.07 -17.93 -2.68
N THR A 50 -2.20 -16.67 -3.11
CA THR A 50 -1.09 -15.82 -3.50
C THR A 50 -1.21 -14.47 -2.81
N LEU A 51 -0.09 -14.01 -2.25
CA LEU A 51 0.06 -12.69 -1.66
C LEU A 51 0.99 -11.87 -2.53
N GLN A 52 0.54 -10.67 -2.92
CA GLN A 52 1.34 -9.74 -3.71
C GLN A 52 1.79 -8.57 -2.84
N ILE A 53 3.02 -8.12 -3.06
CA ILE A 53 3.61 -6.94 -2.43
C ILE A 53 4.11 -6.03 -3.55
N CYS A 54 3.73 -4.76 -3.50
CA CYS A 54 4.27 -3.77 -4.42
C CYS A 54 5.68 -3.41 -3.98
N VAL A 55 6.67 -3.67 -4.85
CA VAL A 55 8.10 -3.40 -4.62
C VAL A 55 8.67 -2.34 -5.57
N GLY A 56 7.86 -1.87 -6.51
CA GLY A 56 8.24 -0.87 -7.49
C GLY A 56 7.03 -0.46 -8.32
N TYR A 57 7.03 0.77 -8.82
CA TYR A 57 6.03 1.25 -9.75
C TYR A 57 6.56 1.20 -11.17
N LYS A 58 5.71 0.84 -12.13
CA LYS A 58 6.11 0.66 -13.52
C LYS A 58 5.49 1.79 -14.34
N ASP A 59 6.33 2.63 -14.92
CA ASP A 59 5.84 3.67 -15.81
C ASP A 59 5.36 3.11 -17.16
N LYS A 60 4.77 4.00 -17.95
CA LYS A 60 4.19 3.68 -19.27
C LYS A 60 5.20 3.10 -20.26
N ASP A 61 6.49 3.42 -20.07
CA ASP A 61 7.59 2.94 -20.90
C ASP A 61 8.19 1.62 -20.35
N GLY A 62 7.64 1.10 -19.25
CA GLY A 62 8.03 -0.15 -18.64
C GLY A 62 9.18 -0.04 -17.64
N ASN A 63 9.69 1.16 -17.37
CA ASN A 63 10.75 1.35 -16.39
C ASN A 63 10.20 1.20 -14.98
N VAL A 64 10.97 0.55 -14.12
CA VAL A 64 10.60 0.33 -12.72
C VAL A 64 11.27 1.36 -11.84
N LYS A 65 10.48 2.05 -11.02
CA LYS A 65 10.93 3.02 -10.02
C LYS A 65 10.67 2.46 -8.63
N ASP A 66 11.68 2.52 -7.76
CA ASP A 66 11.62 2.06 -6.37
C ASP A 66 11.38 3.20 -5.37
N VAL A 67 11.02 4.38 -5.90
CA VAL A 67 10.69 5.59 -5.15
C VAL A 67 9.32 6.09 -5.58
N PRO A 68 8.50 6.57 -4.63
CA PRO A 68 7.20 7.12 -4.99
C PRO A 68 7.33 8.48 -5.69
N PRO A 69 6.34 8.86 -6.51
CA PRO A 69 6.26 10.20 -7.05
C PRO A 69 6.27 11.27 -5.95
N MET A 70 6.84 12.44 -6.25
CA MET A 70 6.97 13.54 -5.28
C MET A 70 5.63 14.24 -4.99
N ALA A 71 4.68 14.15 -5.90
CA ALA A 71 3.36 14.76 -5.80
C ALA A 71 2.27 13.77 -6.23
N ALA A 72 1.02 14.05 -5.86
CA ALA A 72 -0.10 13.13 -6.01
C ALA A 72 -0.46 12.84 -7.47
N ASP A 73 -0.40 13.86 -8.33
CA ASP A 73 -0.57 13.77 -9.78
C ASP A 73 0.44 12.82 -10.44
N GLY A 74 1.63 12.70 -9.86
CA GLY A 74 2.65 11.78 -10.34
C GLY A 74 2.27 10.29 -10.24
N TYR A 75 1.25 9.93 -9.44
CA TYR A 75 0.75 8.56 -9.37
C TYR A 75 -0.05 8.16 -10.62
N ASP A 76 -0.53 9.12 -11.42
CA ASP A 76 -1.24 8.83 -12.67
C ASP A 76 -0.28 8.41 -13.83
N LEU A 77 1.03 8.47 -13.57
CA LEU A 77 2.09 8.21 -14.54
C LEU A 77 2.85 6.90 -14.28
N VAL A 78 2.50 6.17 -13.22
CA VAL A 78 3.21 4.98 -12.73
C VAL A 78 2.28 3.81 -12.41
#